data_AF-A0AAW9RTQ0-F1
#
_entry.id   AF-A0AAW9RTQ0-F1
#
_cell.length_a   1.000
_cell.length_b   1.000
_cell.length_c   1.000
_cell.angle_alpha   90.00
_cell.angle_beta   90.00
_cell.angle_gamma   90.00
#
_symmetry.space_group_name_H-M   'P 1'
#
loop_
_entity.id
_entity.type
_entity.pdbx_description
1 polymer ?
#
loop_
_entity_poly.entity_id
_entity_poly.type
_entity_poly.pdbx_seq_one_letter_code
_entity_poly.pdbx_strand_id
1 'polypeptide(L)'
;MKIVDKHDTETVEKIIAIGYPENKEYLEELLSWTADPNWPVAMVIYEYLIELGDEIAIHIINLAHQVDNDWKSWLLSLLIHRYDANKLEQVRSWLKIWASSPGSEGCDIQALEILAEQKAIPEEEIIKIARKNLFYYNGKVRDTYNILEKALNGKTFGEYTL
;
A
#
# COMPACT_ATOMS: atom_id res chain seq x y z
N MET A 1 -4.87 -10.56 -25.02
CA MET A 1 -3.85 -11.54 -24.56
C MET A 1 -4.12 -11.87 -23.09
N LYS A 2 -3.63 -13.01 -22.60
CA LYS A 2 -3.79 -13.41 -21.19
C LYS A 2 -2.44 -13.91 -20.68
N ILE A 3 -2.02 -13.44 -19.52
CA ILE A 3 -0.77 -13.87 -18.88
C ILE A 3 -1.06 -15.21 -18.21
N VAL A 4 -0.28 -16.25 -18.53
CA VAL A 4 -0.64 -17.63 -18.13
C VAL A 4 0.03 -18.08 -16.84
N ASP A 5 1.15 -17.48 -16.44
CA ASP A 5 1.83 -17.75 -15.18
C ASP A 5 2.76 -16.59 -14.75
N LYS A 6 3.28 -16.68 -13.51
CA LYS A 6 4.11 -15.64 -12.88
C LYS A 6 5.46 -15.37 -13.56
N HIS A 7 5.90 -16.21 -14.50
CA HIS A 7 7.11 -16.06 -15.30
C HIS A 7 6.81 -15.67 -16.76
N ASP A 8 5.54 -15.49 -17.15
CA ASP A 8 5.13 -15.10 -18.50
C ASP A 8 5.37 -13.61 -18.77
N THR A 9 6.64 -13.21 -18.66
CA THR A 9 7.10 -11.85 -18.92
C THR A 9 6.99 -11.50 -20.41
N GLU A 10 7.06 -12.50 -21.30
CA GLU A 10 6.90 -12.29 -22.75
C GLU A 10 5.50 -11.75 -23.08
N THR A 11 4.44 -12.29 -22.47
CA THR A 11 3.08 -11.77 -22.70
C THR A 11 2.88 -10.39 -22.08
N VAL A 12 3.46 -10.15 -20.90
CA VAL A 12 3.47 -8.82 -20.27
C VAL A 12 4.10 -7.79 -21.19
N GLU A 13 5.30 -8.08 -21.71
CA GLU A 13 6.03 -7.18 -22.62
C GLU A 13 5.25 -6.91 -23.91
N LYS A 14 4.57 -7.92 -24.48
CA LYS A 14 3.69 -7.73 -25.64
C LYS A 14 2.51 -6.82 -25.35
N ILE A 15 1.88 -6.94 -24.18
CA ILE A 15 0.79 -6.05 -23.76
C ILE A 15 1.31 -4.62 -23.56
N ILE A 16 2.44 -4.45 -22.89
CA ILE A 16 3.07 -3.13 -22.66
C ILE A 16 3.44 -2.47 -24.00
N ALA A 17 4.00 -3.23 -24.94
CA ALA A 17 4.42 -2.73 -26.25
C ALA A 17 3.27 -2.23 -27.13
N ILE A 18 2.03 -2.63 -26.87
CA ILE A 18 0.84 -2.04 -27.52
C ILE A 18 0.69 -0.56 -27.14
N GLY A 19 1.10 -0.19 -25.92
CA GLY A 19 1.01 1.16 -25.39
C GLY A 19 -0.39 1.53 -24.87
N TYR A 20 -0.44 2.53 -23.99
CA TYR A 20 -1.68 3.15 -23.55
C TYR A 20 -2.05 4.31 -24.50
N PRO A 21 -3.34 4.52 -24.84
CA PRO A 21 -4.55 3.85 -24.33
C PRO A 21 -4.95 2.56 -25.05
N GLU A 22 -4.25 2.12 -26.09
CA GLU A 22 -4.64 0.96 -26.91
C GLU A 22 -4.67 -0.36 -26.13
N ASN A 23 -3.85 -0.50 -25.09
CA ASN A 23 -3.82 -1.66 -24.21
C ASN A 23 -4.74 -1.57 -22.98
N LYS A 24 -5.62 -0.56 -22.92
CA LYS A 24 -6.49 -0.32 -21.75
C LYS A 24 -7.32 -1.54 -21.34
N GLU A 25 -7.76 -2.35 -22.30
CA GLU A 25 -8.52 -3.58 -22.04
C GLU A 25 -7.74 -4.63 -21.21
N TYR A 26 -6.41 -4.53 -21.18
CA TYR A 26 -5.54 -5.43 -20.43
C TYR A 26 -5.14 -4.90 -19.06
N LEU A 27 -5.57 -3.70 -18.67
CA LEU A 27 -5.16 -3.11 -17.37
C LEU A 27 -5.57 -3.97 -16.18
N GLU A 28 -6.78 -4.55 -16.18
CA GLU A 28 -7.23 -5.42 -15.08
C GLU A 28 -6.37 -6.69 -14.99
N GLU A 29 -6.04 -7.29 -16.15
CA GLU A 29 -5.15 -8.45 -16.22
C GLU A 29 -3.76 -8.08 -15.68
N LEU A 30 -3.13 -7.02 -16.18
CA LEU A 30 -1.83 -6.54 -15.69
C LEU A 30 -1.85 -6.29 -14.19
N LEU A 31 -2.87 -5.58 -13.70
CA LEU A 31 -2.99 -5.27 -12.29
C LEU A 31 -3.08 -6.53 -11.45
N SER A 32 -3.85 -7.54 -11.85
CA SER A 32 -3.97 -8.79 -11.09
C SER A 32 -2.63 -9.51 -10.85
N TRP A 33 -1.66 -9.32 -11.74
CA TRP A 33 -0.31 -9.87 -11.61
C TRP A 33 0.63 -9.04 -10.73
N THR A 34 0.13 -7.96 -10.12
CA THR A 34 0.85 -7.18 -9.08
C THR A 34 0.55 -7.64 -7.65
N ALA A 35 -0.28 -8.69 -7.48
CA ALA A 35 -0.70 -9.16 -6.17
C ALA A 35 0.46 -9.64 -5.26
N ASP A 36 1.51 -10.17 -5.86
CA ASP A 36 2.72 -10.60 -5.16
C ASP A 36 3.96 -10.04 -5.87
N PRO A 37 4.70 -9.10 -5.25
CA PRO A 37 5.87 -8.49 -5.86
C PRO A 37 7.03 -9.48 -6.09
N ASN A 38 6.96 -10.69 -5.52
CA ASN A 38 7.95 -11.74 -5.78
C ASN A 38 7.75 -12.44 -7.13
N TRP A 39 6.62 -12.20 -7.81
CA TRP A 39 6.40 -12.73 -9.14
C TRP A 39 7.26 -11.97 -10.16
N PRO A 40 8.04 -12.66 -11.01
CA PRO A 40 8.87 -11.99 -12.02
C PRO A 40 8.12 -11.02 -12.92
N VAL A 41 6.86 -11.31 -13.25
CA VAL A 41 5.98 -10.40 -14.01
C VAL A 41 5.64 -9.12 -13.25
N ALA A 42 5.54 -9.15 -11.92
CA ALA A 42 5.00 -8.05 -11.13
C ALA A 42 5.85 -6.78 -11.23
N MET A 43 7.18 -6.90 -11.13
CA MET A 43 8.06 -5.73 -11.20
C MET A 43 8.03 -5.05 -12.56
N VAL A 44 7.97 -5.82 -13.66
CA VAL A 44 7.84 -5.27 -15.02
C VAL A 44 6.54 -4.47 -15.13
N ILE A 45 5.46 -4.99 -14.54
CA ILE A 45 4.16 -4.33 -14.53
C ILE A 45 4.19 -3.07 -13.66
N TYR A 46 4.80 -3.11 -12.47
CA TYR A 46 4.91 -1.94 -11.60
C TYR A 46 5.62 -0.78 -12.30
N GLU A 47 6.78 -1.03 -12.94
CA GLU A 47 7.50 0.02 -13.66
C GLU A 47 6.64 0.63 -14.77
N TYR A 48 5.93 -0.19 -15.53
CA TYR A 48 4.98 0.30 -16.54
C TYR A 48 3.84 1.15 -15.94
N LEU A 49 3.23 0.71 -14.83
CA LEU A 49 2.15 1.47 -14.18
C LEU A 49 2.63 2.80 -13.61
N ILE A 50 3.88 2.87 -13.12
CA ILE A 50 4.50 4.12 -12.66
C ILE A 50 4.64 5.11 -13.83
N GLU A 51 5.03 4.62 -15.02
CA GLU A 51 5.16 5.43 -16.23
C GLU A 51 3.81 6.01 -16.67
N LEU A 52 2.74 5.22 -16.63
CA LEU A 52 1.38 5.70 -16.95
C LEU A 52 0.87 6.75 -15.95
N GLY A 53 1.21 6.58 -14.66
CA GLY A 53 0.92 7.56 -13.61
C GLY A 53 -0.53 8.01 -13.55
N ASP A 54 -0.76 9.29 -13.89
CA ASP A 54 -2.06 9.99 -13.79
C ASP A 54 -3.19 9.26 -14.54
N GLU A 55 -2.87 8.63 -15.67
CA GLU A 55 -3.84 7.99 -16.57
C GLU A 55 -4.55 6.80 -15.90
N ILE A 56 -3.88 6.16 -14.93
CA ILE A 56 -4.35 4.95 -14.27
C ILE A 56 -4.55 5.12 -12.76
N ALA A 57 -4.23 6.28 -12.18
CA ALA A 57 -4.32 6.54 -10.74
C ALA A 57 -5.69 6.18 -10.13
N ILE A 58 -6.79 6.53 -10.80
CA ILE A 58 -8.15 6.19 -10.36
C ILE A 58 -8.41 4.67 -10.41
N HIS A 59 -7.88 3.97 -11.41
CA HIS A 59 -8.01 2.50 -11.52
C HIS A 59 -7.26 1.81 -10.38
N ILE A 60 -6.06 2.28 -10.04
CA ILE A 60 -5.27 1.79 -8.89
C ILE A 60 -6.04 1.95 -7.59
N ILE A 61 -6.64 3.12 -7.38
CA ILE A 61 -7.45 3.35 -6.17
C ILE A 61 -8.64 2.40 -6.12
N ASN A 62 -9.37 2.24 -7.22
CA ASN A 62 -10.53 1.36 -7.25
C ASN A 62 -10.15 -0.08 -6.94
N LEU A 63 -9.04 -0.57 -7.51
CA LEU A 63 -8.47 -1.87 -7.20
C LEU A 63 -8.10 -1.99 -5.72
N ALA A 64 -7.37 -1.00 -5.19
CA ALA A 64 -6.91 -1.01 -3.80
C ALA A 64 -8.06 -1.14 -2.77
N HIS A 65 -9.29 -0.76 -3.12
CA HIS A 65 -10.46 -0.97 -2.26
C HIS A 65 -11.00 -2.40 -2.25
N GLN A 66 -10.70 -3.19 -3.27
CA GLN A 66 -11.25 -4.54 -3.45
C GLN A 66 -10.28 -5.65 -3.05
N VAL A 67 -8.98 -5.32 -2.93
CA VAL A 67 -7.92 -6.28 -2.63
C VAL A 67 -7.64 -6.36 -1.13
N ASP A 68 -6.95 -7.43 -0.72
CA ASP A 68 -6.47 -7.58 0.65
C ASP A 68 -5.43 -6.51 1.04
N ASN A 69 -5.10 -6.47 2.32
CA ASN A 69 -4.21 -5.44 2.84
C ASN A 69 -2.74 -5.65 2.44
N ASP A 70 -2.30 -6.88 2.17
CA ASP A 70 -0.94 -7.15 1.70
C ASP A 70 -0.74 -6.54 0.31
N TRP A 71 -1.63 -6.85 -0.62
CA TRP A 71 -1.60 -6.28 -1.97
C TRP A 71 -1.79 -4.77 -1.95
N LYS A 72 -2.71 -4.25 -1.14
CA LYS A 72 -2.86 -2.79 -0.94
C LYS A 72 -1.56 -2.14 -0.46
N SER A 73 -0.86 -2.77 0.49
CA SER A 73 0.45 -2.32 0.98
C SER A 73 1.50 -2.33 -0.14
N TRP A 74 1.49 -3.32 -1.03
CA TRP A 74 2.38 -3.33 -2.20
C TRP A 74 2.05 -2.21 -3.20
N LEU A 75 0.77 -1.95 -3.47
CA LEU A 75 0.37 -0.82 -4.31
C LEU A 75 0.80 0.53 -3.70
N LEU A 76 0.71 0.69 -2.38
CA LEU A 76 1.17 1.88 -1.69
C LEU A 76 2.69 2.07 -1.81
N SER A 77 3.45 1.03 -1.45
CA SER A 77 4.91 1.11 -1.33
C SER A 77 5.66 1.07 -2.66
N LEU A 78 5.19 0.30 -3.64
CA LEU A 78 5.89 0.08 -4.91
C LEU A 78 5.42 1.01 -6.02
N LEU A 79 4.17 1.51 -5.96
CA LEU A 79 3.58 2.34 -6.99
C LEU A 79 3.28 3.76 -6.51
N ILE A 80 2.38 3.92 -5.53
CA ILE A 80 1.89 5.26 -5.13
C ILE A 80 2.99 6.10 -4.47
N HIS A 81 3.89 5.48 -3.69
CA HIS A 81 5.02 6.19 -3.08
C HIS A 81 5.97 6.85 -4.11
N ARG A 82 5.98 6.35 -5.36
CA ARG A 82 6.81 6.89 -6.45
C ARG A 82 6.11 7.95 -7.28
N TYR A 83 4.87 8.32 -6.93
CA TYR A 83 4.14 9.38 -7.61
C TYR A 83 4.76 10.74 -7.31
N ASP A 84 4.83 11.60 -8.32
CA ASP A 84 5.14 13.01 -8.14
C ASP A 84 3.96 13.77 -7.51
N ALA A 85 4.16 15.06 -7.20
CA ALA A 85 3.16 15.88 -6.54
C ALA A 85 1.82 15.98 -7.32
N ASN A 86 1.86 15.98 -8.65
CA ASN A 86 0.64 16.07 -9.47
C ASN A 86 -0.15 14.76 -9.39
N LYS A 87 0.54 13.62 -9.49
CA LYS A 87 -0.06 12.29 -9.36
C LYS A 87 -0.61 12.05 -7.95
N LEU A 88 0.11 12.48 -6.92
CA LEU A 88 -0.33 12.37 -5.54
C LEU A 88 -1.58 13.19 -5.26
N GLU A 89 -1.74 14.36 -5.89
CA GLU A 89 -2.94 15.19 -5.74
C GLU A 89 -4.22 14.41 -6.09
N GLN A 90 -4.18 13.58 -7.14
CA GLN A 90 -5.34 12.77 -7.57
C GLN A 90 -5.75 11.72 -6.54
N VAL A 91 -4.79 11.18 -5.80
CA VAL A 91 -5.02 10.09 -4.84
C VAL A 91 -5.02 10.56 -3.38
N ARG A 92 -4.72 11.84 -3.15
CA ARG A 92 -4.55 12.43 -1.81
C ARG A 92 -5.74 12.19 -0.89
N SER A 93 -6.95 12.40 -1.38
CA SER A 93 -8.17 12.20 -0.58
C SER A 93 -8.29 10.77 -0.05
N TRP A 94 -7.88 9.78 -0.85
CA TRP A 94 -7.88 8.38 -0.45
C TRP A 94 -6.76 8.05 0.53
N LEU A 95 -5.55 8.55 0.28
CA LEU A 95 -4.44 8.44 1.24
C LEU A 95 -4.83 8.99 2.61
N LYS A 96 -5.56 10.12 2.66
CA LYS A 96 -6.06 10.69 3.93
C LYS A 96 -7.05 9.76 4.63
N ILE A 97 -7.95 9.11 3.89
CA ILE A 97 -8.92 8.16 4.44
C ILE A 97 -8.19 6.96 5.05
N TRP A 98 -7.23 6.37 4.32
CA TRP A 98 -6.47 5.22 4.81
C TRP A 98 -5.58 5.59 5.99
N ALA A 99 -4.85 6.70 5.91
CA ALA A 99 -4.04 7.21 7.01
C ALA A 99 -4.88 7.45 8.29
N SER A 100 -6.15 7.82 8.13
CA SER A 100 -7.06 8.07 9.25
C SER A 100 -7.76 6.81 9.80
N SER A 101 -7.43 5.62 9.30
CA SER A 101 -8.10 4.35 9.62
C SER A 101 -7.14 3.37 10.30
N PRO A 102 -6.80 3.58 11.59
CA PRO A 102 -5.78 2.81 12.27
C PRO A 102 -6.12 1.33 12.41
N GLY A 103 -5.10 0.48 12.30
CA GLY A 103 -5.26 -0.98 12.35
C GLY A 103 -5.58 -1.63 11.01
N SER A 104 -5.47 -0.89 9.91
CA SER A 104 -5.57 -1.42 8.53
C SER A 104 -4.28 -2.15 8.12
N GLU A 105 -3.79 -3.06 8.96
CA GLU A 105 -2.60 -3.90 8.71
C GLU A 105 -1.37 -3.12 8.23
N GLY A 106 -1.19 -1.89 8.74
CA GLY A 106 -0.05 -1.04 8.41
C GLY A 106 -0.25 -0.14 7.18
N CYS A 107 -1.31 -0.34 6.40
CA CYS A 107 -1.65 0.55 5.28
C CYS A 107 -1.91 1.99 5.74
N ASP A 108 -2.43 2.17 6.95
CA ASP A 108 -2.66 3.49 7.55
C ASP A 108 -1.35 4.22 7.85
N ILE A 109 -0.34 3.50 8.35
CA ILE A 109 0.99 4.06 8.62
C ILE A 109 1.68 4.41 7.30
N GLN A 110 1.67 3.52 6.32
CA GLN A 110 2.28 3.77 5.01
C GLN A 110 1.62 4.94 4.29
N ALA A 111 0.28 5.03 4.30
CA ALA A 111 -0.42 6.17 3.72
C ALA A 111 -0.06 7.48 4.43
N LEU A 112 0.07 7.46 5.77
CA LEU A 112 0.49 8.63 6.55
C LEU A 112 1.94 9.03 6.24
N GLU A 113 2.83 8.08 6.06
CA GLU A 113 4.23 8.28 5.68
C GLU A 113 4.33 8.95 4.31
N ILE A 114 3.65 8.42 3.29
CA ILE A 114 3.60 9.01 1.93
C ILE A 114 3.10 10.47 2.02
N LEU A 115 2.01 10.71 2.76
CA LEU A 115 1.45 12.05 2.93
C LEU A 115 2.45 13.02 3.59
N ALA A 116 3.25 12.54 4.55
CA ALA A 116 4.21 13.35 5.29
C ALA A 116 5.48 13.65 4.50
N GLU A 117 6.10 12.64 3.91
CA GLU A 117 7.35 12.77 3.16
C GLU A 117 7.19 13.66 1.92
N GLN A 118 6.07 13.47 1.22
CA GLN A 118 5.75 14.22 0.00
C GLN A 118 5.08 15.57 0.30
N LYS A 119 4.86 15.90 1.58
CA LYS A 119 4.18 17.13 2.04
C LYS A 119 2.84 17.35 1.34
N ALA A 120 2.11 16.26 1.11
CA ALA A 120 0.87 16.26 0.34
C ALA A 120 -0.31 16.92 1.08
N ILE A 121 -0.19 17.06 2.40
CA ILE A 121 -1.14 17.74 3.30
C ILE A 121 -0.41 18.60 4.34
N PRO A 122 -1.08 19.58 4.98
CA PRO A 122 -0.48 20.40 6.03
C PRO A 122 0.04 19.58 7.22
N GLU A 123 1.13 20.03 7.84
CA GLU A 123 1.76 19.37 8.99
C GLU A 123 0.80 19.20 10.18
N GLU A 124 -0.06 20.18 10.43
CA GLU A 124 -1.07 20.09 11.49
C GLU A 124 -2.06 18.94 11.27
N GLU A 125 -2.39 18.64 10.01
CA GLU A 125 -3.26 17.53 9.66
C GLU A 125 -2.54 16.18 9.85
N ILE A 126 -1.25 16.10 9.46
CA ILE A 126 -0.39 14.94 9.72
C ILE A 126 -0.32 14.65 11.22
N ILE A 127 -0.03 15.67 12.03
CA ILE A 127 0.05 15.55 13.50
C ILE A 127 -1.27 15.05 14.08
N LYS A 128 -2.40 15.58 13.59
CA LYS A 128 -3.74 15.16 14.04
C LYS A 128 -3.99 13.68 13.75
N ILE A 129 -3.71 13.23 12.53
CA ILE A 129 -3.87 11.82 12.14
C ILE A 129 -2.92 10.94 12.96
N ALA A 130 -1.64 11.29 13.03
CA ALA A 130 -0.64 10.56 13.80
C ALA A 130 -1.03 10.39 15.28
N ARG A 131 -1.53 11.46 15.93
CA ARG A 131 -2.00 11.39 17.33
C ARG A 131 -3.17 10.43 17.51
N LYS A 132 -4.13 10.42 16.58
CA LYS A 132 -5.24 9.48 16.59
C LYS A 132 -4.74 8.04 16.48
N ASN A 133 -3.84 7.77 15.54
CA ASN A 133 -3.29 6.44 15.33
C ASN A 133 -2.45 5.99 16.54
N LEU A 134 -1.62 6.87 17.09
CA LEU A 134 -0.87 6.62 18.34
C LEU A 134 -1.78 6.22 19.49
N PHE A 135 -2.93 6.88 19.66
CA PHE A 135 -3.89 6.49 20.69
C PHE A 135 -4.40 5.05 20.50
N TYR A 136 -4.75 4.68 19.27
CA TYR A 136 -5.18 3.32 18.93
C TYR A 136 -4.08 2.29 19.23
N TYR A 137 -2.86 2.51 18.73
CA TYR A 137 -1.75 1.57 18.91
C TYR A 137 -1.26 1.48 20.35
N ASN A 138 -1.25 2.59 21.10
CA ASN A 138 -0.97 2.56 22.53
C ASN A 138 -1.99 1.71 23.30
N GLY A 139 -3.25 1.72 22.87
CA GLY A 139 -4.28 0.82 23.39
C GLY A 139 -3.90 -0.65 23.17
N LYS A 140 -3.50 -1.02 21.94
CA LYS A 140 -3.06 -2.39 21.61
C LYS A 140 -1.83 -2.81 22.40
N VAL A 141 -0.80 -1.95 22.50
CA VAL A 141 0.40 -2.21 23.29
C VAL A 141 0.05 -2.48 24.75
N ARG A 142 -0.79 -1.63 25.34
CA ARG A 142 -1.25 -1.79 26.72
C ARG A 142 -2.02 -3.10 26.91
N ASP A 143 -2.92 -3.44 26.00
CA ASP A 143 -3.72 -4.66 26.10
C ASP A 143 -2.85 -5.91 26.00
N THR A 144 -1.89 -5.93 25.07
CA THR A 144 -0.90 -7.01 24.94
C THR A 144 -0.03 -7.13 26.20
N TYR A 145 0.43 -6.00 26.75
CA TYR A 145 1.19 -5.97 27.99
C TYR A 145 0.39 -6.56 29.18
N ASN A 146 -0.88 -6.20 29.32
CA ASN A 146 -1.75 -6.75 30.36
C ASN A 146 -1.97 -8.27 30.23
N ILE A 147 -2.06 -8.79 29.00
CA ILE A 147 -2.17 -10.23 28.74
C ILE A 147 -0.89 -10.94 29.19
N LEU A 148 0.26 -10.38 28.82
CA LEU A 148 1.58 -10.87 29.22
C LEU A 148 1.76 -10.89 30.74
N GLU A 149 1.43 -9.80 31.44
CA GLU A 149 1.55 -9.74 32.91
C GLU A 149 0.71 -10.84 33.59
N LYS A 150 -0.51 -11.08 33.11
CA LYS A 150 -1.36 -12.17 33.59
C LYS A 150 -0.74 -13.54 33.33
N ALA A 151 -0.17 -13.75 32.16
CA ALA A 151 0.46 -15.01 31.79
C ALA A 151 1.72 -15.30 32.62
N LEU A 152 2.48 -14.26 32.97
CA LEU A 152 3.67 -14.39 33.80
C LEU A 152 3.36 -14.71 35.27
N ASN A 153 2.10 -14.52 35.73
CA ASN A 153 1.64 -14.84 37.10
C ASN A 153 2.60 -14.34 38.20
N GLY A 154 3.14 -13.12 38.06
CA GLY A 154 4.08 -12.52 39.00
C GLY A 154 5.57 -12.80 38.73
N LYS A 155 5.94 -13.53 37.67
CA LYS A 155 7.33 -13.62 37.20
C LYS A 155 7.72 -12.35 36.44
N THR A 156 8.93 -11.85 36.69
CA THR A 156 9.42 -10.63 36.02
C THR A 156 9.86 -10.91 34.59
N PHE A 157 9.72 -9.91 33.71
CA PHE A 157 10.00 -9.98 32.27
C PHE A 157 11.43 -10.46 31.92
N GLY A 158 12.38 -10.39 32.86
CA GLY A 158 13.79 -10.73 32.65
C GLY A 158 14.14 -12.22 32.51
N GLU A 159 13.20 -13.15 32.74
CA GLU A 159 13.46 -14.60 32.61
C GLU A 159 13.26 -15.14 31.18
N TYR A 160 12.74 -14.33 30.26
CA TYR A 160 12.51 -14.71 28.86
C TYR A 160 13.08 -13.64 27.94
N THR A 161 14.36 -13.78 27.60
CA THR A 161 15.00 -12.98 26.53
C THR A 161 14.38 -13.37 25.17
N LEU A 162 14.03 -12.37 24.36
CA LEU A 162 13.68 -12.52 22.94
C LEU A 162 14.85 -13.11 22.14
#